data_AF-A3WD82-F1
#
_entry.id   AF-A3WD82-F1
#
_cell.length_a   1.000
_cell.length_b   1.000
_cell.length_c   1.000
_cell.angle_alpha   90.00
_cell.angle_beta   90.00
_cell.angle_gamma   90.00
#
_symmetry.space_group_name_H-M   'P 1'
#
loop_
_entity.id
_entity.type
_entity.pdbx_description
1 polymer ?
#
loop_
_entity_poly.entity_id
_entity_poly.type
_entity_poly.pdbx_seq_one_letter_code
_entity_poly.pdbx_strand_id
1 'polypeptide(L)' 'MDETADENFIFLPSTTGDGVLIRRNQVVGARPNGPNEGAVVYTAAGPSIYTSLTTKALSRLFAAQVVEAG' A
#
# COMPACT_ATOMS: atom_id res chain seq x y z
N MET A 1 -14.84 5.98 24.19
CA MET A 1 -13.99 6.42 23.06
C MET A 1 -13.27 5.17 22.63
N ASP A 2 -13.56 4.67 21.42
CA ASP A 2 -13.02 3.41 20.92
C ASP A 2 -11.56 3.63 20.54
N GLU A 3 -10.63 3.07 21.32
CA GLU A 3 -9.17 3.19 21.14
C GLU A 3 -8.65 2.47 19.89
N THR A 4 -9.52 1.82 19.10
CA THR A 4 -9.13 1.07 17.89
C THR A 4 -9.06 1.92 16.61
N ALA A 5 -9.41 3.21 16.67
CA ALA A 5 -9.41 4.08 15.50
C ALA A 5 -7.98 4.46 15.02
N ASP A 6 -7.00 4.46 15.92
CA ASP A 6 -5.63 4.92 15.64
C ASP A 6 -4.71 3.82 15.07
N GLU A 7 -5.04 2.53 15.25
CA GLU A 7 -4.22 1.42 14.75
C GLU A 7 -4.37 1.13 13.25
N ASN A 8 -5.23 1.89 12.55
CA ASN A 8 -5.65 1.57 11.19
C ASN A 8 -4.93 2.35 10.09
N PHE A 9 -4.05 3.30 10.43
CA PHE A 9 -3.28 4.05 9.43
C PHE A 9 -1.90 3.44 9.18
N ILE A 10 -1.53 3.37 7.91
CA ILE A 10 -0.22 2.92 7.45
C ILE A 10 0.40 4.06 6.65
N PHE A 11 1.66 4.35 6.93
CA PHE A 11 2.45 5.26 6.13
C PHE A 11 3.10 4.52 4.97
N LEU A 12 2.81 4.96 3.74
CA LEU A 12 3.45 4.47 2.54
C LEU A 12 4.46 5.53 2.05
N PRO A 13 5.77 5.24 2.09
CA PRO A 13 6.77 6.20 1.64
C PRO A 13 6.66 6.41 0.13
N SER A 14 6.85 7.65 -0.33
CA SER A 14 6.88 7.99 -1.76
C SER A 14 8.29 7.77 -2.32
N THR A 15 8.39 7.64 -3.64
CA THR A 15 9.68 7.69 -4.35
C THR A 15 10.23 9.13 -4.48
N THR A 16 9.40 10.16 -4.29
CA THR A 16 9.76 11.57 -4.58
C THR A 16 9.60 12.52 -3.39
N GLY A 17 9.45 12.02 -2.16
CA GLY A 17 9.22 12.84 -0.97
C GLY A 17 8.70 12.02 0.21
N ASP A 18 8.00 12.69 1.15
CA ASP A 18 7.65 12.09 2.44
C ASP A 18 6.80 10.82 2.32
N GLY A 19 5.64 10.87 1.66
CA GLY A 19 4.75 9.70 1.51
C GLY A 19 3.28 10.03 1.69
N VAL A 20 2.47 9.02 2.01
CA VAL A 20 1.04 9.17 2.30
C VAL A 20 0.59 8.28 3.45
N LEU A 21 -0.29 8.81 4.30
CA LEU A 21 -1.02 8.03 5.30
C LEU A 21 -2.32 7.50 4.69
N ILE A 22 -2.54 6.19 4.79
CA ILE A 22 -3.74 5.51 4.30
C ILE A 22 -4.32 4.60 5.36
N ARG A 23 -5.66 4.48 5.41
CA ARG A 23 -6.28 3.44 6.21
C ARG A 23 -6.09 2.07 5.57
N ARG A 24 -5.68 1.08 6.35
CA ARG A 24 -5.41 -0.29 5.87
C ARG A 24 -6.57 -0.88 5.08
N ASN A 25 -7.80 -0.64 5.53
CA ASN A 25 -9.03 -1.14 4.91
C ASN A 25 -9.41 -0.44 3.59
N GLN A 26 -8.70 0.63 3.20
CA GLN A 26 -8.92 1.28 1.90
C GLN A 26 -8.07 0.67 0.80
N VAL A 27 -7.11 -0.21 1.10
CA VAL A 27 -6.29 -0.86 0.07
C VAL A 27 -7.03 -2.05 -0.52
N VAL A 28 -7.23 -2.05 -1.83
CA VAL A 28 -7.91 -3.14 -2.57
C VAL A 28 -6.95 -3.97 -3.43
N GLY A 29 -5.70 -3.50 -3.60
CA GLY A 29 -4.67 -4.23 -4.32
C GLY A 29 -3.42 -3.40 -4.55
N ALA A 30 -2.39 -4.02 -5.12
CA ALA A 30 -1.17 -3.35 -5.54
C ALA A 30 -0.55 -4.07 -6.73
N ARG A 31 0.23 -3.34 -7.54
CA ARG A 31 1.05 -3.89 -8.62
C ARG A 31 2.43 -3.23 -8.69
N PRO A 32 3.44 -3.86 -9.32
CA PRO A 32 4.72 -3.20 -9.56
C PRO A 32 4.55 -1.93 -10.41
N ASN A 33 5.38 -0.92 -10.15
CA ASN A 33 5.38 0.35 -10.89
C ASN A 33 6.24 0.30 -12.18
N GLY A 34 6.20 -0.83 -12.89
CA GLY A 34 6.94 -1.02 -14.14
C GLY A 34 8.45 -0.81 -13.96
N PRO A 35 9.14 -0.09 -14.87
CA PRO A 35 10.58 0.14 -14.79
C PRO A 35 10.97 1.10 -13.66
N ASN A 36 10.01 1.83 -13.11
CA ASN A 36 10.23 2.68 -11.96
C ASN A 36 10.09 1.78 -10.73
N GLU A 37 11.12 1.73 -9.88
CA GLU A 37 11.10 0.93 -8.66
C GLU A 37 9.85 1.19 -7.80
N GLY A 38 9.51 0.23 -6.94
CA GLY A 38 8.35 0.32 -6.03
C GLY A 38 7.04 -0.23 -6.61
N ALA A 39 5.92 0.36 -6.20
CA ALA A 39 4.59 -0.15 -6.51
C ALA A 39 3.52 0.95 -6.62
N VAL A 40 2.45 0.60 -7.33
CA VAL A 40 1.19 1.35 -7.36
C VAL A 40 0.18 0.63 -6.48
N VAL A 41 -0.35 1.32 -5.48
CA VAL A 41 -1.38 0.85 -4.55
C VAL A 41 -2.74 1.38 -5.00
N TYR A 42 -3.70 0.48 -5.14
CA TYR A 42 -5.08 0.79 -5.49
C TYR A 42 -5.92 0.97 -4.23
N THR A 43 -6.68 2.06 -4.21
CA THR A 43 -7.57 2.42 -3.11
C THR A 43 -9.02 2.12 -3.49
N ALA A 44 -9.85 1.74 -2.51
CA ALA A 44 -11.28 1.50 -2.70
C ALA A 44 -12.02 2.75 -3.17
N ALA A 45 -11.53 3.92 -2.75
CA ALA A 45 -12.00 5.23 -3.16
C ALA A 45 -10.82 6.21 -3.13
N GLY A 46 -10.68 7.01 -4.20
CA GLY A 46 -9.64 8.03 -4.32
C GLY A 46 -8.54 7.68 -5.35
N PRO A 47 -7.45 8.46 -5.36
CA PRO A 47 -6.36 8.25 -6.30
C PRO A 47 -5.57 6.98 -5.96
N SER A 48 -4.86 6.46 -6.98
CA SER A 48 -3.81 5.47 -6.76
C SER A 48 -2.61 6.11 -6.06
N ILE A 49 -1.97 5.34 -5.20
CA ILE A 49 -0.79 5.78 -4.44
C ILE A 49 0.46 5.17 -5.05
N TYR A 50 1.46 6.00 -5.31
CA TYR A 50 2.79 5.55 -5.72
C TYR A 50 3.69 5.47 -4.50
N THR A 51 4.28 4.31 -4.29
CA THR A 51 5.17 4.07 -3.14
C THR A 51 6.48 3.47 -3.60
N SER A 52 7.55 3.75 -2.85
CA SER A 52 8.85 3.11 -3.04
C SER A 52 8.89 1.66 -2.56
N LEU A 53 7.86 1.18 -1.85
CA LEU A 53 7.77 -0.21 -1.42
C LEU A 53 7.48 -1.16 -2.60
N THR A 54 8.12 -2.32 -2.61
CA THR A 54 7.79 -3.40 -3.57
C THR A 54 6.46 -4.07 -3.22
N THR A 55 5.81 -4.71 -4.19
CA THR A 55 4.57 -5.49 -3.94
C THR A 55 4.77 -6.63 -2.93
N LYS A 56 5.98 -7.19 -2.84
CA LYS A 56 6.34 -8.21 -1.82
C LYS A 56 6.46 -7.62 -0.41
N ALA A 57 6.95 -6.38 -0.28
CA ALA A 57 6.94 -5.68 1.00
C ALA A 57 5.50 -5.32 1.40
N LEU A 58 4.70 -4.84 0.44
CA LEU A 58 3.30 -4.52 0.65
C LEU A 58 2.48 -5.76 1.04
N SER A 59 2.70 -6.92 0.42
CA SER A 59 1.94 -8.12 0.77
C SER A 59 2.14 -8.54 2.23
N ARG A 60 3.36 -8.45 2.75
CA ARG A 60 3.66 -8.66 4.17
C ARG A 60 3.02 -7.57 5.04
N LEU A 61 3.19 -6.31 4.65
CA LEU A 61 2.67 -5.16 5.38
C LEU A 61 1.15 -5.22 5.55
N PHE A 62 0.43 -5.61 4.50
CA PHE A 62 -1.03 -5.72 4.46
C PHE A 62 -1.56 -7.11 4.84
N ALA A 63 -0.69 -8.08 5.12
CA ALA A 63 -1.05 -9.48 5.34
C ALA A 63 -1.90 -10.05 4.18
N ALA A 64 -1.56 -9.68 2.95
CA ALA A 64 -2.28 -10.09 1.75
C ALA A 64 -1.87 -11.49 1.30
N GLN A 65 -2.81 -12.23 0.72
CA GLN A 65 -2.52 -13.48 0.02
C GLN A 65 -1.77 -13.16 -1.28
N VAL A 66 -0.58 -13.74 -1.44
CA VAL A 66 0.17 -13.72 -2.71
C VAL A 66 -0.17 -15.01 -3.46
N VAL A 67 -0.67 -14.86 -4.67
CA VAL A 67 -0.91 -15.98 -5.60
C VAL A 67 0.15 -15.89 -6.67
N GLU A 68 1.08 -16.85 -6.68
CA GLU A 68 2.12 -16.95 -7.72
C GLU A 68 1.50 -17.51 -9.01
N ALA A 69 1.95 -16.98 -10.16
CA ALA A 69 1.64 -17.60 -11.44
C ALA A 69 2.45 -18.90 -11.55
N GLY A 70 1.75 -20.01 -11.85
CA GLY A 70 2.37 -21.32 -12.08
C GLY A 70 3.22 -21.36 -13.34
#